data_AF-A0A6B2CFU3-F1
#
_entry.id   AF-A0A6B2CFU3-F1
#
_cell.length_a   1.000
_cell.length_b   1.000
_cell.length_c   1.000
_cell.angle_alpha   90.00
_cell.angle_beta   90.00
_cell.angle_gamma   90.00
#
_symmetry.space_group_name_H-M   'P 1'
#
loop_
_entity.id
_entity.type
_entity.pdbx_description
1 polymer ?
#
loop_
_entity_poly.entity_id
_entity_poly.type
_entity_poly.pdbx_seq_one_letter_code
_entity_poly.pdbx_strand_id
1 'polypeptide(L)'
;MKKKVKESLDFLKKLNIVIADYLQQIYEYNNSARQKGYYLKPVHIAVRKERGTVKTKYYYYGRYWYKIERGQNGGVKWVYIGKEKPDPSLPDPPKHPLEGLVVKIRDSEIEAVFASEEMYQEIMKKLESLK
;
A
#
# COMPACT_ATOMS: atom_id res chain seq x y z
N MET A 1 13.33 10.84 -11.87
CA MET A 1 13.93 11.15 -10.56
C MET A 1 12.83 11.08 -9.49
N LYS A 2 13.10 10.59 -8.28
CA LYS A 2 12.09 10.56 -7.21
C LYS A 2 11.80 11.97 -6.70
N LYS A 3 10.52 12.29 -6.48
CA LYS A 3 10.08 13.56 -5.89
C LYS A 3 9.75 13.36 -4.41
N LYS A 4 10.20 14.25 -3.54
CA LYS A 4 9.94 14.21 -2.09
C LYS A 4 9.29 15.50 -1.65
N VAL A 5 8.23 15.41 -0.85
CA VAL A 5 7.46 16.56 -0.38
C VAL A 5 7.05 16.35 1.08
N LYS A 6 7.05 17.42 1.88
CA LYS A 6 6.44 17.43 3.20
C LYS A 6 4.94 17.65 3.05
N GLU A 7 4.15 16.81 3.67
CA GLU A 7 2.70 16.79 3.51
C GLU A 7 1.97 17.01 4.84
N SER A 8 0.66 17.23 4.74
CA SER A 8 -0.20 17.50 5.87
C SER A 8 -1.04 16.28 6.29
N LEU A 9 -1.74 16.40 7.41
CA LEU A 9 -2.76 15.42 7.81
C LEU A 9 -3.92 15.36 6.80
N ASP A 10 -4.25 16.46 6.11
CA ASP A 10 -5.28 16.48 5.07
C ASP A 10 -4.91 15.58 3.89
N PHE A 11 -3.64 15.62 3.48
CA PHE A 11 -3.11 14.73 2.46
C PHE A 11 -3.35 13.25 2.83
N LEU A 12 -3.07 12.84 4.07
CA LEU A 12 -3.33 11.47 4.53
C LEU A 12 -4.81 11.10 4.49
N LYS A 13 -5.71 12.03 4.85
CA LYS A 13 -7.16 11.80 4.78
C LYS A 13 -7.60 11.53 3.34
N LYS A 14 -7.12 12.33 2.38
CA LYS A 14 -7.41 12.16 0.96
C LYS A 14 -6.86 10.83 0.42
N LEU A 15 -5.65 10.43 0.80
CA LEU A 15 -5.12 9.10 0.45
C LEU A 15 -6.00 7.96 0.97
N ASN A 16 -6.50 8.08 2.22
CA ASN A 16 -7.39 7.07 2.79
C ASN A 16 -8.71 6.95 2.04
N ILE A 17 -9.28 8.07 1.56
CA ILE A 17 -10.47 8.06 0.70
C ILE A 17 -10.18 7.27 -0.59
N VAL A 18 -9.09 7.61 -1.29
CA VAL A 18 -8.69 6.90 -2.52
C VAL A 18 -8.47 5.41 -2.29
N ILE A 19 -7.84 5.02 -1.17
CA ILE A 19 -7.65 3.60 -0.83
C ILE A 19 -8.95 2.91 -0.45
N ALA A 20 -9.85 3.58 0.27
CA ALA A 20 -11.13 3.00 0.64
C ALA A 20 -11.94 2.58 -0.59
N ASP A 21 -12.00 3.43 -1.62
CA ASP A 21 -12.66 3.10 -2.89
C ASP A 21 -11.98 1.93 -3.61
N TYR A 22 -10.64 1.88 -3.54
CA TYR A 22 -9.87 0.80 -4.17
C TYR A 22 -9.98 -0.55 -3.42
N LEU A 23 -10.23 -0.53 -2.10
CA LEU A 23 -10.34 -1.74 -1.30
C LEU A 23 -11.47 -2.65 -1.78
N GLN A 24 -12.57 -2.10 -2.30
CA GLN A 24 -13.65 -2.90 -2.86
C GLN A 24 -13.15 -3.78 -4.02
N GLN A 25 -12.40 -3.21 -4.97
CA GLN A 25 -11.82 -3.95 -6.09
C GLN A 25 -10.83 -5.02 -5.62
N ILE A 26 -10.06 -4.72 -4.56
CA ILE A 26 -9.15 -5.68 -3.95
C ILE A 26 -9.90 -6.84 -3.29
N TYR A 27 -11.03 -6.59 -2.62
CA TYR A 27 -11.83 -7.65 -2.02
C TYR A 27 -12.45 -8.57 -3.07
N GLU A 28 -13.00 -7.98 -4.14
CA GLU A 28 -13.52 -8.72 -5.29
C GLU A 28 -12.42 -9.58 -5.93
N TYR A 29 -11.25 -9.00 -6.19
CA TYR A 29 -10.10 -9.73 -6.71
C TYR A 29 -9.65 -10.88 -5.79
N ASN A 30 -9.54 -10.61 -4.48
CA ASN A 30 -9.10 -11.60 -3.51
C ASN A 30 -10.08 -12.76 -3.34
N ASN A 31 -11.37 -12.59 -3.66
CA ASN A 31 -12.32 -13.71 -3.66
C ASN A 31 -11.96 -14.81 -4.66
N SER A 32 -11.33 -14.42 -5.79
CA SER A 32 -10.80 -15.34 -6.80
C SER A 32 -9.41 -15.84 -6.42
N ALA A 33 -8.50 -14.93 -6.05
CA ALA A 33 -7.10 -15.29 -5.77
C ALA A 33 -6.94 -16.21 -4.53
N ARG A 34 -7.80 -16.06 -3.53
CA ARG A 34 -7.75 -16.86 -2.28
C ARG A 34 -7.92 -18.36 -2.50
N GLN A 35 -8.58 -18.76 -3.59
CA GLN A 35 -8.74 -20.18 -3.94
C GLN A 35 -7.40 -20.86 -4.19
N LYS A 36 -6.38 -20.08 -4.59
CA LYS A 36 -4.98 -20.52 -4.76
C LYS A 36 -4.09 -20.20 -3.56
N GLY A 37 -4.67 -19.74 -2.45
CA GLY A 37 -3.96 -19.39 -1.23
C GLY A 37 -3.24 -18.03 -1.25
N TYR A 38 -3.46 -17.22 -2.28
CA TYR A 38 -2.83 -15.91 -2.44
C TYR A 38 -3.79 -14.76 -2.12
N TYR A 39 -3.21 -13.69 -1.61
CA TYR A 39 -3.92 -12.46 -1.28
C TYR A 39 -3.09 -11.26 -1.69
N LEU A 40 -3.77 -10.23 -2.18
CA LEU A 40 -3.16 -8.97 -2.52
C LEU A 40 -3.50 -7.93 -1.45
N LYS A 41 -2.48 -7.21 -0.98
CA LYS A 41 -2.64 -6.01 -0.14
C LYS A 41 -2.27 -4.76 -0.95
N PRO A 42 -3.09 -3.69 -0.86
CA PRO A 42 -2.83 -2.41 -1.53
C PRO A 42 -1.73 -1.59 -0.85
N VAL A 43 -1.44 -1.90 0.41
CA VAL A 43 -0.43 -1.18 1.19
C VAL A 43 0.39 -2.17 1.99
N HIS A 44 1.72 -2.08 1.86
CA HIS A 44 2.65 -2.72 2.78
C HIS A 44 3.11 -1.70 3.82
N ILE A 45 3.03 -2.08 5.10
CA ILE A 45 3.39 -1.20 6.22
C ILE A 45 4.62 -1.77 6.91
N ALA A 46 5.70 -0.99 6.95
CA ALA A 46 6.90 -1.33 7.71
C ALA A 46 7.11 -0.33 8.84
N VAL A 47 7.58 -0.82 9.99
CA VAL A 47 7.90 0.03 11.14
C VAL A 47 9.39 -0.13 11.45
N ARG A 48 10.14 0.97 11.35
CA ARG A 48 11.55 1.02 11.73
C ARG A 48 11.68 1.69 13.09
N LYS A 49 12.31 1.01 14.04
CA LYS A 49 12.73 1.62 15.30
C LYS A 49 14.07 2.32 15.09
N GLU A 50 14.16 3.60 15.42
CA GLU A 50 15.42 4.33 15.50
C GLU A 50 15.95 4.29 16.95
N ARG A 51 17.25 4.52 17.15
CA ARG A 51 17.88 4.47 18.47
C ARG A 51 17.17 5.47 19.41
N GLY A 52 16.56 4.98 20.47
CA GLY A 52 16.00 5.81 21.55
C GLY A 52 14.52 5.58 21.84
N THR A 53 13.62 5.71 20.85
CA THR A 53 12.16 5.47 21.02
C THR A 53 11.35 5.73 19.76
N VAL A 54 11.87 6.61 18.87
CA VAL A 54 11.16 7.08 17.69
C VAL A 54 10.93 5.92 16.70
N LYS A 55 9.66 5.77 16.28
CA LYS A 55 9.23 4.77 15.31
C LYS A 55 8.84 5.47 14.02
N THR A 56 9.57 5.21 12.96
CA THR A 56 9.19 5.67 11.62
C THR A 56 8.31 4.60 10.98
N LYS A 57 7.08 4.97 10.62
CA LYS A 57 6.17 4.11 9.85
C LYS A 57 6.30 4.43 8.37
N TYR A 58 6.42 3.40 7.56
CA TYR A 58 6.47 3.49 6.10
C TYR A 58 5.24 2.81 5.54
N TYR A 59 4.48 3.54 4.73
CA TYR A 59 3.32 3.07 3.99
C TYR A 59 3.72 3.02 2.52
N TYR A 60 3.91 1.82 2.01
CA TYR A 60 4.24 1.60 0.61
C TYR A 60 2.97 1.23 -0.14
N TYR A 61 2.51 2.13 -1.00
CA TYR A 61 1.30 1.94 -1.80
C TYR A 61 1.64 1.19 -3.10
N GLY A 62 0.86 0.16 -3.41
CA GLY A 62 1.14 -0.74 -4.53
C GLY A 62 0.53 -2.13 -4.33
N ARG A 63 0.99 -3.09 -5.12
CA ARG A 63 0.42 -4.45 -5.14
C ARG A 63 1.39 -5.41 -4.48
N TYR A 64 1.05 -5.83 -3.25
CA TYR A 64 1.90 -6.68 -2.43
C TYR A 64 1.22 -8.01 -2.19
N TRP A 65 1.88 -9.07 -2.63
CA TRP A 65 1.38 -10.42 -2.55
C TRP A 65 1.70 -11.04 -1.20
N TYR A 66 0.73 -11.77 -0.67
CA TYR A 66 0.82 -12.53 0.56
C TYR A 66 0.26 -13.92 0.37
N LYS A 67 0.81 -14.86 1.14
CA LYS A 67 0.24 -16.18 1.37
C LYS A 67 -0.26 -16.28 2.80
N ILE A 68 -1.36 -16.99 3.02
CA ILE A 68 -1.79 -17.33 4.36
C ILE A 68 -1.30 -18.74 4.70
N GLU A 69 -0.56 -18.85 5.80
CA GLU A 69 -0.20 -20.11 6.43
C GLU A 69 -1.04 -20.29 7.69
N ARG A 70 -1.61 -21.49 7.88
CA ARG A 70 -2.33 -21.84 9.10
C ARG A 70 -1.41 -22.70 9.97
N GLY A 71 -1.14 -22.23 11.18
CA GLY A 71 -0.38 -22.97 12.17
C GLY A 71 -1.21 -24.11 12.76
N GLN A 72 -0.53 -25.08 13.38
CA GLN A 72 -1.17 -26.26 14.00
C GLN A 72 -2.18 -25.88 15.09
N ASN A 73 -2.02 -24.72 15.73
CA ASN A 73 -2.91 -24.21 16.79
C ASN A 73 -4.02 -23.27 16.26
N GLY A 74 -4.29 -23.25 14.95
CA GLY A 74 -5.28 -22.36 14.33
C GLY A 74 -4.82 -20.91 14.11
N GLY A 75 -3.58 -20.57 14.46
CA GLY A 75 -3.01 -19.25 14.20
C GLY A 75 -2.86 -18.96 12.70
N VAL A 76 -3.26 -17.77 12.28
CA VAL A 76 -3.15 -17.31 10.88
C VAL A 76 -1.89 -16.47 10.73
N LYS A 77 -0.95 -16.91 9.90
CA LYS A 77 0.26 -16.17 9.56
C LYS A 77 0.17 -15.65 8.13
N TRP A 78 0.36 -14.35 7.97
CA TRP A 78 0.46 -13.70 6.67
C TRP A 78 1.93 -13.62 6.27
N VAL A 79 2.30 -14.33 5.21
CA VAL A 79 3.67 -14.36 4.68
C VAL A 79 3.74 -13.46 3.46
N TYR A 80 4.55 -12.41 3.52
CA TYR A 80 4.81 -11.56 2.37
C TYR A 80 5.67 -12.32 1.35
N ILE A 81 5.24 -12.37 0.09
CA ILE A 81 5.91 -13.13 -0.98
C ILE A 81 6.51 -12.26 -2.08
N GLY A 82 6.17 -10.98 -2.16
CA GLY A 82 6.77 -10.04 -3.11
C GLY A 82 5.77 -9.12 -3.79
N LYS A 83 6.25 -8.41 -4.82
CA LYS A 83 5.43 -7.54 -5.68
C LYS A 83 5.01 -8.20 -6.99
N GLU A 84 5.80 -9.18 -7.44
CA GLU A 84 5.53 -9.92 -8.67
C GLU A 84 4.37 -10.90 -8.48
N LYS A 85 3.58 -11.08 -9.55
CA LYS A 85 2.47 -12.03 -9.57
C LYS A 85 3.02 -13.44 -9.34
N PRO A 86 2.62 -14.13 -8.24
CA PRO A 86 3.28 -15.36 -7.82
C PRO A 86 2.86 -16.58 -8.66
N ASP A 87 1.71 -16.49 -9.32
CA ASP A 87 1.17 -17.55 -10.17
C ASP A 87 0.63 -16.90 -11.47
N PRO A 88 1.20 -17.22 -12.64
CA PRO A 88 0.76 -16.67 -13.93
C PRO A 88 -0.72 -16.91 -14.24
N SER A 89 -1.30 -17.98 -13.70
CA SER A 89 -2.70 -18.36 -13.92
C SER A 89 -3.69 -17.60 -13.03
N LEU A 90 -3.22 -16.71 -12.15
CA LEU A 90 -4.09 -15.74 -11.48
C LEU A 90 -4.54 -14.65 -12.46
N PRO A 91 -5.79 -14.16 -12.35
CA PRO A 91 -6.22 -12.99 -13.10
C PRO A 91 -5.31 -11.80 -12.78
N ASP A 92 -5.22 -10.84 -13.68
CA ASP A 92 -4.43 -9.64 -13.39
C ASP A 92 -5.10 -8.79 -12.31
N PRO A 93 -4.32 -8.30 -11.33
CA PRO A 93 -4.87 -7.47 -10.28
C PRO A 93 -5.30 -6.11 -10.83
N PRO A 94 -6.30 -5.46 -10.19
CA PRO A 94 -6.71 -4.12 -10.58
C PRO A 94 -5.53 -3.13 -10.51
N LYS A 95 -5.56 -2.07 -11.32
CA LYS A 95 -4.52 -1.05 -11.33
C LYS A 95 -4.58 -0.26 -10.02
N HIS A 96 -3.43 -0.16 -9.33
CA HIS A 96 -3.37 0.52 -8.04
C HIS A 96 -3.30 2.06 -8.22
N PRO A 97 -4.23 2.84 -7.63
CA PRO A 97 -4.36 4.27 -7.91
C PRO A 97 -3.21 5.13 -7.36
N LEU A 98 -2.48 4.61 -6.36
CA LEU A 98 -1.34 5.28 -5.73
C LEU A 98 -0.04 4.45 -5.88
N GLU A 99 0.06 3.65 -6.93
CA GLU A 99 1.22 2.76 -7.11
C GLU A 99 2.54 3.54 -7.12
N GLY A 100 3.51 3.12 -6.31
CA GLY A 100 4.83 3.75 -6.25
C GLY A 100 4.93 4.92 -5.25
N LEU A 101 3.83 5.36 -4.65
CA LEU A 101 3.84 6.31 -3.54
C LEU A 101 4.35 5.64 -2.26
N VAL A 102 5.26 6.31 -1.55
CA VAL A 102 5.70 5.94 -0.21
C VAL A 102 5.45 7.09 0.73
N VAL A 103 4.70 6.85 1.80
CA VAL A 103 4.49 7.83 2.86
C VAL A 103 5.26 7.42 4.10
N LYS A 104 6.06 8.33 4.64
CA LYS A 104 6.80 8.17 5.88
C LYS A 104 6.17 9.04 6.94
N ILE A 105 5.87 8.43 8.08
CA ILE A 105 5.33 9.14 9.24
C ILE A 105 6.31 8.96 10.40
N ARG A 106 6.82 10.08 10.91
CA ARG A 106 7.69 10.14 12.08
C ARG A 106 7.14 11.20 13.02
N ASP A 107 6.66 10.78 14.18
CA ASP A 107 5.95 11.63 15.13
C ASP A 107 4.76 12.36 14.45
N SER A 108 4.87 13.66 14.18
CA SER A 108 3.88 14.46 13.44
C SER A 108 4.34 14.86 12.03
N GLU A 109 5.57 14.50 11.64
CA GLU A 109 6.09 14.78 10.31
C GLU A 109 5.64 13.74 9.30
N ILE A 110 5.16 14.22 8.15
CA ILE A 110 4.69 13.40 7.04
C ILE A 110 5.53 13.76 5.82
N GLU A 111 6.28 12.78 5.29
CA GLU A 111 7.01 12.91 4.03
C GLU A 111 6.41 11.95 3.00
N ALA A 112 5.97 12.49 1.86
CA ALA A 112 5.56 11.71 0.70
C ALA A 112 6.71 11.62 -0.31
N VAL A 113 7.00 10.41 -0.77
CA VAL A 113 8.01 10.10 -1.78
C VAL A 113 7.34 9.48 -2.98
N PHE A 114 7.44 10.16 -4.11
CA PHE A 114 6.87 9.79 -5.39
C PHE A 114 7.95 9.20 -6.29
N ALA A 115 7.61 8.17 -7.08
CA ALA A 115 8.55 7.49 -7.96
C ALA A 115 9.07 8.41 -9.08
N SER A 116 8.23 9.33 -9.55
CA SER A 116 8.56 10.34 -10.56
C SER A 116 7.79 11.64 -10.32
N GLU A 117 8.14 12.70 -11.06
CA GLU A 117 7.43 13.97 -11.01
C GLU A 117 6.05 13.86 -11.66
N GLU A 118 5.94 13.10 -12.75
CA GLU A 118 4.67 12.84 -13.44
C GLU A 118 3.66 12.17 -12.50
N MET A 119 4.11 11.16 -11.75
CA MET A 119 3.29 10.48 -10.74
C MET A 119 2.84 11.42 -9.61
N TYR A 120 3.71 12.36 -9.20
CA TYR A 120 3.33 13.38 -8.24
C TYR A 120 2.19 14.24 -8.80
N GLN A 121 2.32 14.76 -10.02
CA GLN A 121 1.28 15.59 -10.64
C GLN A 121 -0.06 14.84 -10.80
N GLU A 122 -0.03 13.58 -11.24
CA GLU A 122 -1.24 12.75 -11.38
C GLU A 122 -1.94 12.51 -10.05
N ILE A 123 -1.19 12.14 -9.01
CA ILE A 123 -1.75 11.90 -7.68
C ILE A 123 -2.30 13.20 -7.09
N MET A 124 -1.54 14.30 -7.12
CA MET A 124 -2.00 15.57 -6.54
C MET A 124 -3.26 16.08 -7.23
N LYS A 125 -3.33 16.05 -8.57
CA LYS A 125 -4.55 16.39 -9.31
C LYS A 125 -5.75 15.55 -8.89
N LYS A 126 -5.55 14.24 -8.66
CA LYS A 126 -6.60 13.34 -8.15
C LYS A 126 -7.00 13.68 -6.72
N LEU A 127 -6.08 14.10 -5.86
CA LEU A 127 -6.39 14.45 -4.47
C LEU A 127 -7.08 15.82 -4.36
N GLU A 128 -6.75 16.77 -5.25
CA GLU A 128 -7.39 18.09 -5.33
C GLU A 128 -8.85 18.03 -5.78
N SER A 129 -9.22 17.01 -6.57
CA SER A 129 -10.62 16.81 -6.96
C SER A 129 -11.50 16.22 -5.84
N LEU A 130 -10.89 15.75 -4.77
CA LEU A 130 -11.59 15.31 -3.56
C LEU A 130 -11.84 16.53 -2.68
N LYS A 131 -13.13 16.91 -2.58
CA LYS A 131 -13.59 18.01 -1.73
C LYS A 131 -13.45 17.69 -0.25
#